data_AF-A0A523LHF9-F1
#
_entry.id   AF-A0A523LHF9-F1
#
_cell.length_a   1.000
_cell.length_b   1.000
_cell.length_c   1.000
_cell.angle_alpha   90.00
_cell.angle_beta   90.00
_cell.angle_gamma   90.00
#
_symmetry.space_group_name_H-M   'P 1'
#
loop_
_entity.id
_entity.type
_entity.pdbx_description
1 polymer ?
#
loop_
_entity_poly.entity_id
_entity_poly.type
_entity_poly.pdbx_seq_one_letter_code
_entity_poly.pdbx_strand_id
1 'polypeptide(L)'
;MRKLKTPAILIMTILGLVAADALFAHHSAVAFDKSKTQVVTGTVKKFVWRNPHLSVTLDVTTDDGGTVEWRIEGGSTRDMVANGFDRESLQEGDVVTVLINPLKTGEVGGLMQGLTLADGKSFGMEPASYASAPANPLTAERQLPSLTEYVPPPAGETWQKREARTRPAKLPMPKGRVGSGDIPGALDPEHLAKAWPKAPFDMTGTWEFRGEVEEQA
;
A
#
# COMPACT_ATOMS: atom_id res chain seq x y z
N MET A 1 18.54 -45.90 -9.48
CA MET A 1 17.49 -44.95 -9.04
C MET A 1 17.59 -44.81 -7.52
N ARG A 2 18.03 -43.66 -7.00
CA ARG A 2 18.17 -43.44 -5.55
C ARG A 2 16.79 -43.15 -4.95
N LYS A 3 16.31 -44.01 -4.05
CA LYS A 3 15.05 -43.80 -3.31
C LYS A 3 15.20 -42.55 -2.45
N LEU A 4 14.50 -41.46 -2.78
CA LEU A 4 14.39 -40.31 -1.89
C LEU A 4 13.75 -40.80 -0.59
N LYS A 5 14.44 -40.61 0.54
CA LYS A 5 13.99 -41.04 1.85
C LYS A 5 12.75 -40.22 2.21
N THR A 6 11.64 -40.89 2.51
CA THR A 6 10.34 -40.36 2.94
C THR A 6 10.37 -39.15 3.89
N PRO A 7 11.30 -39.03 4.87
CA PRO A 7 11.38 -37.84 5.72
C PRO A 7 11.77 -36.54 4.98
N ALA A 8 12.51 -36.61 3.87
CA ALA A 8 12.94 -35.41 3.14
C ALA A 8 11.77 -34.73 2.40
N ILE A 9 10.79 -35.52 1.94
CA ILE A 9 9.58 -35.02 1.29
C ILE A 9 8.70 -34.31 2.33
N LEU A 10 8.55 -34.89 3.53
CA LEU A 10 7.74 -34.29 4.60
C LEU A 10 8.31 -32.94 5.07
N ILE A 11 9.64 -32.84 5.19
CA ILE A 11 10.31 -31.58 5.56
C ILE A 11 10.15 -30.53 4.46
N MET A 12 10.27 -30.90 3.18
CA MET A 12 10.03 -29.98 2.07
C MET A 12 8.58 -29.49 2.03
N THR A 13 7.60 -30.36 2.31
CA THR A 13 6.18 -29.97 2.34
C THR A 13 5.89 -29.02 3.49
N ILE A 14 6.40 -29.29 4.70
CA ILE A 14 6.22 -28.40 5.86
C ILE A 14 6.89 -27.04 5.61
N LEU A 15 8.09 -27.03 5.03
CA LEU A 15 8.79 -25.78 4.69
C LEU A 15 8.06 -24.98 3.60
N GLY A 16 7.40 -25.67 2.66
CA GLY A 16 6.55 -25.06 1.64
C GLY A 16 5.27 -24.45 2.20
N LEU A 17 4.64 -25.07 3.21
CA LEU A 17 3.45 -24.51 3.87
C LEU A 17 3.80 -23.25 4.70
N VAL A 18 4.95 -23.22 5.37
CA VAL A 18 5.38 -22.05 6.16
C VAL A 18 5.76 -20.85 5.27
N ALA A 19 6.23 -21.10 4.04
CA ALA A 19 6.56 -20.04 3.09
C ALA A 19 5.33 -19.40 2.41
N ALA A 20 4.14 -20.00 2.50
CA ALA A 20 2.93 -19.49 1.86
C ALA A 20 2.29 -18.30 2.59
N ASP A 21 2.56 -18.11 3.89
CA ASP A 21 2.03 -16.99 4.68
C ASP A 21 2.68 -15.63 4.34
N ALA A 22 3.83 -15.63 3.67
CA ALA A 22 4.61 -14.42 3.39
C ALA A 22 4.13 -13.61 2.17
N LEU A 23 2.97 -13.93 1.59
CA LEU A 23 2.45 -13.28 0.36
C LEU A 23 1.32 -12.26 0.58
N PHE A 24 1.02 -11.88 1.83
CA PHE A 24 0.08 -10.79 2.11
C PHE A 24 0.73 -9.41 1.92
N ALA A 25 0.85 -8.97 0.68
CA ALA A 25 0.99 -7.54 0.40
C ALA A 25 -0.28 -6.79 0.87
N HIS A 26 -0.11 -5.76 1.69
CA HIS A 26 -1.18 -4.98 2.33
C HIS A 26 -1.76 -3.92 1.39
N HIS A 27 -2.90 -4.20 0.76
CA HIS A 27 -3.73 -3.15 0.17
C HIS A 27 -5.15 -3.15 0.76
N SER A 28 -5.32 -3.82 1.89
CA SER A 28 -6.64 -4.16 2.38
C SER A 28 -7.01 -3.28 3.56
N ALA A 29 -7.98 -2.40 3.34
CA ALA A 29 -8.79 -1.71 4.35
C ALA A 29 -9.65 -2.70 5.18
N VAL A 30 -9.09 -3.86 5.52
CA VAL A 30 -9.77 -4.97 6.20
C VAL A 30 -10.01 -4.68 7.67
N ALA A 31 -9.19 -3.82 8.28
CA ALA A 31 -9.34 -3.39 9.66
C ALA A 31 -10.62 -2.58 9.89
N PHE A 32 -11.20 -2.00 8.84
CA PHE A 32 -12.36 -1.10 8.93
C PHE A 32 -13.67 -1.83 8.65
N ASP A 33 -14.70 -1.48 9.42
CA ASP A 33 -16.06 -1.96 9.23
C ASP A 33 -16.79 -1.11 8.18
N LYS A 34 -16.68 -1.52 6.92
CA LYS A 34 -17.31 -0.85 5.77
C LYS A 34 -18.85 -0.88 5.79
N SER A 35 -19.45 -1.66 6.69
CA SER A 35 -20.92 -1.68 6.85
C SER A 35 -21.43 -0.55 7.73
N LYS A 36 -20.53 0.17 8.40
CA LYS A 36 -20.86 1.24 9.36
C LYS A 36 -20.25 2.55 8.92
N THR A 37 -20.95 3.63 9.22
CA THR A 37 -20.46 4.99 9.08
C THR A 37 -20.61 5.71 10.40
N GLN A 38 -19.62 6.53 10.74
CA GLN A 38 -19.61 7.38 11.92
C GLN A 38 -19.15 8.77 11.53
N VAL A 39 -19.79 9.79 12.11
CA VAL A 39 -19.39 11.20 11.95
C VAL A 39 -18.63 11.61 13.20
N VAL A 40 -17.48 12.24 12.99
CA VAL A 40 -16.59 12.70 14.06
C VAL A 40 -16.19 14.14 13.77
N THR A 41 -16.40 15.02 14.73
CA THR A 41 -15.94 16.42 14.64
C THR A 41 -14.78 16.60 15.61
N GLY A 42 -13.68 17.17 15.13
CA GLY A 42 -12.50 17.40 15.95
C GLY A 42 -11.59 18.47 15.37
N THR A 43 -10.56 18.81 16.14
CA THR A 43 -9.52 19.75 15.70
C THR A 43 -8.35 18.95 15.14
N VAL A 44 -7.83 19.32 13.97
CA VAL A 44 -6.68 18.67 13.35
C VAL A 44 -5.46 18.89 14.23
N LYS A 45 -4.98 17.82 14.84
CA LYS A 45 -3.73 17.80 15.60
C LYS A 45 -2.53 17.57 14.70
N LYS A 46 -2.69 16.71 13.70
CA LYS A 46 -1.63 16.35 12.76
C LYS A 46 -2.22 15.94 11.42
N PHE A 47 -1.60 16.37 10.34
CA PHE A 47 -1.95 15.95 8.98
C PHE A 47 -0.70 15.47 8.24
N VAL A 48 -0.70 14.20 7.84
CA VAL A 48 0.40 13.59 7.10
C VAL A 48 -0.03 13.35 5.66
N TRP A 49 0.51 14.15 4.73
CA TRP A 49 0.32 13.96 3.29
C TRP A 49 1.52 13.26 2.67
N ARG A 50 1.48 11.92 2.56
CA ARG A 50 2.53 11.14 1.89
C ARG A 50 1.93 10.07 0.96
N ASN A 51 2.65 9.73 -0.09
CA ASN A 51 2.26 8.64 -1.00
C ASN A 51 2.61 7.29 -0.32
N PRO A 52 1.74 6.25 -0.28
CA PRO A 52 0.46 6.12 -1.00
C PRO A 52 -0.76 6.79 -0.36
N HIS A 53 -0.85 6.84 0.97
CA HIS A 53 -2.03 7.29 1.72
C HIS A 53 -1.71 8.44 2.67
N LEU A 54 -2.69 9.33 2.85
CA LEU A 54 -2.64 10.34 3.91
C LEU A 54 -3.19 9.80 5.23
N SER A 55 -2.84 10.46 6.33
CA SER A 55 -3.50 10.27 7.63
C SER A 55 -3.78 11.61 8.31
N VAL A 56 -4.85 11.65 9.09
CA VAL A 56 -5.24 12.80 9.89
C VAL A 56 -5.44 12.33 11.33
N THR A 57 -4.82 13.04 12.26
CA THR A 57 -5.03 12.88 13.69
C THR A 57 -5.90 14.03 14.18
N LEU A 58 -7.02 13.70 14.82
CA LEU A 58 -7.95 14.68 15.37
C LEU A 58 -7.96 14.63 16.90
N ASP A 59 -8.02 15.79 17.53
CA ASP A 59 -8.42 15.93 18.92
C ASP A 59 -9.94 16.13 18.98
N VAL A 60 -10.63 15.14 19.54
CA VAL A 60 -12.11 15.11 19.64
C VAL A 60 -12.50 15.32 21.10
N THR A 61 -13.36 16.31 21.35
CA THR A 61 -13.85 16.58 22.70
C THR A 61 -14.92 15.55 23.07
N THR A 62 -14.79 14.93 24.25
CA THR A 62 -15.78 13.99 24.78
C THR A 62 -16.86 14.72 25.58
N ASP A 63 -17.99 14.06 25.79
CA ASP A 63 -19.12 14.63 26.56
C ASP A 63 -18.72 14.99 28.01
N ASP A 64 -17.72 14.31 28.56
CA ASP A 64 -17.17 14.57 29.89
C ASP A 64 -16.19 15.77 29.93
N GLY A 65 -16.03 16.49 28.81
CA GLY A 65 -15.11 17.62 28.67
C GLY A 65 -13.63 17.23 28.50
N GLY A 66 -13.35 15.93 28.32
CA GLY A 66 -12.02 15.43 27.98
C GLY A 66 -11.71 15.55 26.50
N THR A 67 -10.50 15.18 26.10
CA THR A 67 -10.10 15.11 24.69
C THR A 67 -9.50 13.75 24.39
N VAL A 68 -9.93 13.14 23.30
CA VAL A 68 -9.43 11.85 22.82
C VAL A 68 -8.84 12.03 21.43
N GLU A 69 -7.66 11.44 21.21
CA GLU A 69 -7.00 11.44 19.92
C GLU A 69 -7.60 10.37 19.00
N TRP A 70 -8.09 10.78 17.84
CA TRP A 70 -8.61 9.90 16.80
C TRP A 70 -7.63 9.83 15.63
N ARG A 71 -7.25 8.62 15.25
CA ARG A 71 -6.40 8.38 14.07
C ARG A 71 -7.27 7.96 12.90
N ILE A 72 -7.24 8.76 11.85
CA ILE A 72 -8.07 8.56 10.66
C ILE A 72 -7.15 8.36 9.45
N GLU A 73 -7.31 7.23 8.78
CA GLU A 73 -6.63 6.92 7.52
C GLU A 73 -7.42 7.49 6.35
N GLY A 74 -6.75 8.10 5.38
CA GLY A 74 -7.38 8.63 4.17
C GLY A 74 -7.08 7.81 2.91
N GLY A 75 -7.73 8.21 1.81
CA GLY A 75 -7.54 7.63 0.50
C GLY A 75 -6.14 7.83 -0.07
N SER A 76 -5.90 7.29 -1.26
CA SER A 76 -4.61 7.49 -1.92
C SER A 76 -4.41 8.96 -2.29
N THR A 77 -3.20 9.50 -2.18
CA THR A 77 -2.94 10.91 -2.52
C THR A 77 -3.38 11.27 -3.94
N ARG A 78 -3.29 10.31 -4.88
CA ARG A 78 -3.78 10.47 -6.25
C ARG A 78 -5.30 10.65 -6.31
N ASP A 79 -6.05 9.77 -5.66
CA ASP A 79 -7.52 9.82 -5.68
C ASP A 79 -8.02 11.07 -4.96
N MET A 80 -7.30 11.50 -3.93
CA MET A 80 -7.63 12.71 -3.20
C MET A 80 -7.46 13.97 -4.03
N VAL A 81 -6.35 14.10 -4.76
CA VAL A 81 -6.13 15.22 -5.69
C VAL A 81 -7.18 15.23 -6.79
N ALA A 82 -7.59 14.04 -7.27
CA ALA A 82 -8.66 13.94 -8.26
C ALA A 82 -10.02 14.45 -7.73
N ASN A 83 -10.25 14.37 -6.41
CA ASN A 83 -11.42 14.93 -5.72
C ASN A 83 -11.22 16.39 -5.25
N GLY A 84 -10.14 17.06 -5.69
CA GLY A 84 -9.87 18.47 -5.38
C GLY A 84 -9.32 18.71 -3.97
N PHE A 85 -8.86 17.67 -3.30
CA PHE A 85 -8.24 17.73 -1.97
C PHE A 85 -6.74 17.46 -2.08
N ASP A 86 -5.93 18.31 -1.49
CA ASP A 86 -4.47 18.28 -1.58
C ASP A 86 -3.81 18.56 -0.21
N ARG A 87 -2.47 18.69 -0.23
CA ARG A 87 -1.68 18.97 0.98
C ARG A 87 -2.04 20.31 1.64
N GLU A 88 -2.59 21.27 0.90
CA GLU A 88 -2.93 22.61 1.42
C GLU A 88 -4.37 22.67 1.93
N SER A 89 -5.15 21.62 1.70
CA SER A 89 -6.58 21.54 2.05
C SER A 89 -6.85 21.35 3.54
N LEU A 90 -5.83 21.00 4.34
CA LEU A 90 -5.89 20.91 5.80
C LEU A 90 -4.63 21.47 6.44
N GLN A 91 -4.80 22.14 7.57
CA GLN A 91 -3.73 22.59 8.42
C GLN A 91 -3.98 22.15 9.87
N GLU A 92 -2.91 22.11 10.67
CA GLU A 92 -3.04 21.89 12.11
C GLU A 92 -3.85 23.04 12.74
N GLY A 93 -4.79 22.71 13.62
CA GLY A 93 -5.73 23.64 14.24
C GLY A 93 -7.07 23.78 13.50
N ASP A 94 -7.22 23.24 12.30
CA ASP A 94 -8.49 23.28 11.58
C ASP A 94 -9.56 22.44 12.30
N VAL A 95 -10.77 22.98 12.42
CA VAL A 95 -11.93 22.21 12.89
C VAL A 95 -12.59 21.55 11.69
N VAL A 96 -12.68 20.23 11.74
CA VAL A 96 -13.21 19.43 10.64
C VAL A 96 -14.23 18.43 11.14
N THR A 97 -15.21 18.15 10.29
CA THR A 97 -16.16 17.06 10.47
C THR A 97 -15.85 15.97 9.46
N VAL A 98 -15.55 14.78 9.95
CA VAL A 98 -15.09 13.65 9.14
C VAL A 98 -16.11 12.53 9.22
N LEU A 99 -16.48 12.01 8.06
CA LEU A 99 -17.24 10.77 7.93
C LEU A 99 -16.25 9.62 7.80
N ILE A 100 -16.36 8.59 8.63
CA ILE A 100 -15.44 7.45 8.66
C ILE A 100 -16.17 6.11 8.63
N ASN A 101 -15.48 5.06 8.15
CA ASN A 101 -15.77 3.69 8.54
C ASN A 101 -14.91 3.33 9.76
N PRO A 102 -15.48 2.99 10.92
CA PRO A 102 -14.72 2.77 12.15
C PRO A 102 -13.90 1.48 12.09
N LEU A 103 -12.91 1.36 12.98
CA LEU A 103 -12.17 0.12 13.19
C LEU A 103 -13.08 -1.00 13.71
N LYS A 104 -12.89 -2.22 13.20
CA LYS A 104 -13.61 -3.42 13.67
C LYS A 104 -13.29 -3.78 15.12
N THR A 105 -12.14 -3.37 15.62
CA THR A 105 -11.68 -3.61 17.00
C THR A 105 -12.48 -2.79 18.03
N GLY A 106 -13.14 -1.72 17.60
CA GLY A 106 -13.82 -0.77 18.48
C GLY A 106 -12.91 0.33 19.05
N GLU A 107 -11.63 0.35 18.67
CA GLU A 107 -10.73 1.46 18.98
C GLU A 107 -11.15 2.74 18.23
N VAL A 108 -10.75 3.89 18.78
CA VAL A 108 -11.07 5.20 18.22
C VAL A 108 -10.26 5.45 16.94
N GLY A 109 -10.97 5.76 15.86
CA GLY A 109 -10.37 5.94 14.54
C GLY A 109 -11.11 5.20 13.44
N GLY A 110 -10.63 5.37 12.22
CA GLY A 110 -11.29 4.75 11.06
C GLY A 110 -10.74 5.19 9.72
N LEU A 111 -11.40 4.73 8.67
CA LEU A 111 -11.11 5.07 7.28
C LEU A 111 -12.01 6.21 6.82
N MET A 112 -11.41 7.33 6.41
CA MET A 112 -12.08 8.50 5.90
C MET A 112 -12.91 8.20 4.65
N GLN A 113 -14.20 8.52 4.70
CA GLN A 113 -15.15 8.47 3.60
C GLN A 113 -15.55 9.88 3.13
N GLY A 114 -15.31 10.90 3.95
CA GLY A 114 -15.55 12.28 3.59
C GLY A 114 -15.05 13.22 4.66
N LEU A 115 -14.81 14.48 4.28
CA LEU A 115 -14.37 15.53 5.18
C LEU A 115 -15.06 16.84 4.83
N THR A 116 -15.53 17.55 5.84
CA THR A 116 -16.11 18.88 5.73
C THR A 116 -15.32 19.84 6.61
N LEU A 117 -14.81 20.91 6.01
CA LEU A 117 -14.13 22.00 6.69
C LEU A 117 -15.13 22.92 7.41
N ALA A 118 -14.63 23.75 8.33
CA ALA A 118 -15.44 24.72 9.06
C ALA A 118 -16.14 25.76 8.16
N ASP A 119 -15.57 26.06 6.99
CA ASP A 119 -16.17 26.95 5.98
C ASP A 119 -17.30 26.29 5.17
N GLY A 120 -17.59 25.01 5.44
CA GLY A 120 -18.61 24.22 4.75
C GLY A 120 -18.13 23.55 3.47
N LYS A 121 -16.89 23.77 3.04
CA LYS A 121 -16.30 23.05 1.91
C LYS A 121 -16.16 21.58 2.26
N SER A 122 -16.72 20.71 1.43
CA SER A 122 -16.71 19.27 1.65
C SER A 122 -16.04 18.52 0.52
N PHE A 123 -15.39 17.42 0.90
CA PHE A 123 -14.68 16.51 0.04
C PHE A 123 -15.25 15.13 0.26
N GLY A 124 -15.93 14.60 -0.76
CA GLY A 124 -16.30 13.20 -0.80
C GLY A 124 -15.04 12.37 -1.03
N MET A 125 -14.77 11.44 -0.13
CA MET A 125 -13.66 10.48 -0.25
C MET A 125 -14.18 9.07 -0.44
N GLU A 126 -15.51 8.93 -0.61
CA GLU A 126 -16.13 7.66 -0.93
C GLU A 126 -15.56 7.20 -2.27
N PRO A 127 -14.95 6.02 -2.32
CA PRO A 127 -14.50 5.48 -3.57
C PRO A 127 -15.78 5.09 -4.31
N ALA A 128 -16.19 5.82 -5.34
CA ALA A 128 -17.11 5.29 -6.33
C ALA A 128 -16.60 3.99 -7.02
N SER A 129 -15.53 3.36 -6.53
CA SER A 129 -14.75 2.29 -7.14
C SER A 129 -14.75 0.97 -6.37
N TYR A 130 -15.90 0.54 -5.85
CA TYR A 130 -16.17 -0.90 -5.72
C TYR A 130 -17.48 -1.38 -6.37
N ALA A 131 -18.33 -0.48 -6.90
CA ALA A 131 -19.54 -0.89 -7.61
C ALA A 131 -19.78 -0.21 -8.97
N SER A 132 -19.21 0.96 -9.27
CA SER A 132 -19.48 1.63 -10.56
C SER A 132 -18.65 2.90 -10.78
N ALA A 133 -17.31 2.79 -10.76
CA ALA A 133 -16.50 3.88 -11.29
C ALA A 133 -16.70 3.88 -12.83
N PRO A 134 -17.13 4.99 -13.46
CA PRO A 134 -17.03 5.09 -14.91
C PRO A 134 -15.56 4.88 -15.28
N ALA A 135 -15.31 4.06 -16.30
CA ALA A 135 -13.97 3.66 -16.71
C ALA A 135 -13.04 4.88 -16.79
N ASN A 136 -12.08 4.98 -15.87
CA ASN A 136 -11.14 6.09 -15.86
C ASN A 136 -10.30 5.99 -17.16
N PRO A 137 -10.20 7.06 -17.97
CA PRO A 137 -9.44 7.04 -19.22
C PRO A 137 -7.93 6.81 -19.00
N LEU A 138 -7.44 6.93 -17.76
CA LEU A 138 -6.06 6.58 -17.36
C LEU A 138 -5.91 5.12 -16.90
N THR A 139 -7.02 4.40 -16.69
CA THR A 139 -7.05 2.92 -16.54
C THR A 139 -7.44 2.21 -17.82
N ALA A 140 -7.75 2.96 -18.89
CA ALA A 140 -7.78 2.37 -20.22
C ALA A 140 -6.41 1.74 -20.47
N GLU A 141 -6.40 0.45 -20.81
CA GLU A 141 -5.19 -0.25 -21.20
C GLU A 141 -4.57 0.51 -22.36
N ARG A 142 -3.52 1.29 -22.06
CA ARG A 142 -2.80 2.03 -23.08
C ARG A 142 -2.01 0.99 -23.86
N GLN A 143 -2.50 0.60 -25.03
CA GLN A 143 -1.69 -0.13 -25.99
C GLN A 143 -0.56 0.79 -26.43
N LEU A 144 0.57 0.69 -25.75
CA LEU A 144 1.82 1.28 -26.19
C LEU A 144 2.32 0.41 -27.35
N PRO A 145 2.34 0.90 -28.60
CA PRO A 145 2.93 0.13 -29.68
C PRO A 145 4.40 -0.11 -29.31
N SER A 146 4.86 -1.36 -29.45
CA SER A 146 6.26 -1.66 -29.23
C SER A 146 7.10 -0.83 -30.19
N LEU A 147 8.16 -0.18 -29.69
CA LEU A 147 9.12 0.56 -30.54
C LEU A 147 9.86 -0.36 -31.52
N THR A 148 9.74 -1.67 -31.33
CA THR A 148 10.30 -2.72 -32.18
C THR A 148 9.18 -3.56 -32.75
N GLU A 149 9.29 -3.95 -34.01
CA GLU A 149 8.36 -4.89 -34.64
C GLU A 149 8.34 -6.23 -33.88
N TYR A 150 7.15 -6.75 -33.61
CA TYR A 150 7.00 -8.09 -33.04
C TYR A 150 7.34 -9.13 -34.10
N VAL A 151 8.46 -9.83 -33.92
CA VAL A 151 8.83 -10.97 -34.76
C VAL A 151 8.39 -12.26 -34.08
N PRO A 152 7.34 -12.95 -34.56
CA PRO A 152 6.93 -14.22 -33.99
C PRO A 152 8.06 -15.26 -34.10
N PRO A 153 8.14 -16.23 -33.18
CA PRO A 153 9.08 -17.32 -33.32
C PRO A 153 8.78 -18.14 -34.60
N PRO A 154 9.82 -18.65 -35.30
CA PRO A 154 9.68 -19.57 -36.43
C PRO A 154 8.76 -20.74 -36.09
N ALA A 155 7.99 -21.20 -37.07
CA ALA A 155 7.07 -22.31 -36.90
C ALA A 155 7.80 -23.54 -36.29
N GLY A 156 7.27 -24.05 -35.17
CA GLY A 156 7.82 -25.21 -34.44
C GLY A 156 8.83 -24.89 -33.32
N GLU A 157 9.19 -23.62 -33.14
CA GLU A 157 10.05 -23.16 -32.04
C GLU A 157 9.23 -22.47 -30.95
N THR A 158 9.31 -22.94 -29.71
CA THR A 158 8.68 -22.28 -28.56
C THR A 158 9.61 -21.21 -27.97
N TRP A 159 9.04 -20.25 -27.24
CA TRP A 159 9.81 -19.23 -26.52
C TRP A 159 10.88 -19.83 -25.60
N GLN A 160 10.57 -20.94 -24.93
CA GLN A 160 11.50 -21.63 -24.03
C GLN A 160 12.69 -22.24 -24.79
N LYS A 161 12.46 -22.82 -25.98
CA LYS A 161 13.55 -23.38 -26.82
C LYS A 161 14.48 -22.28 -27.32
N ARG A 162 13.91 -21.13 -27.70
CA ARG A 162 14.67 -19.96 -28.13
C ARG A 162 15.47 -19.36 -26.97
N GLU A 163 14.83 -19.14 -25.83
CA GLU A 163 15.47 -18.60 -24.63
C GLU A 163 16.62 -19.49 -24.17
N ALA A 164 16.45 -20.81 -24.16
CA ALA A 164 17.54 -21.75 -23.85
C ALA A 164 18.73 -21.65 -24.84
N ARG A 165 18.48 -21.27 -26.10
CA ARG A 165 19.52 -21.09 -27.12
C ARG A 165 20.21 -19.72 -27.04
N THR A 166 19.46 -18.66 -26.77
CA THR A 166 19.95 -17.28 -26.90
C THR A 166 20.28 -16.62 -25.57
N ARG A 167 19.81 -17.15 -24.44
CA ARG A 167 20.10 -16.61 -23.11
C ARG A 167 21.57 -16.90 -22.78
N PRO A 168 22.41 -15.88 -22.56
CA PRO A 168 23.77 -16.11 -22.13
C PRO A 168 23.76 -16.79 -20.76
N ALA A 169 24.66 -17.75 -20.54
CA ALA A 169 24.77 -18.49 -19.28
C ALA A 169 24.99 -17.55 -18.06
N LYS A 170 25.52 -16.34 -18.29
CA LYS A 170 25.63 -15.26 -17.32
C LYS A 170 24.99 -14.01 -17.91
N LEU A 171 23.95 -13.49 -17.26
CA LEU A 171 23.31 -12.25 -17.69
C LEU A 171 24.30 -11.08 -17.56
N PRO A 172 24.45 -10.23 -18.59
CA PRO A 172 25.23 -9.01 -18.47
C PRO A 172 24.47 -8.05 -17.56
N MET A 173 24.85 -8.01 -16.29
CA MET A 173 24.39 -7.00 -15.34
C MET A 173 25.30 -5.78 -15.54
N PRO A 174 24.86 -4.69 -16.21
CA PRO A 174 25.69 -3.51 -16.36
C PRO A 174 26.05 -2.95 -14.98
N LYS A 175 27.32 -2.66 -14.72
CA LYS A 175 27.73 -1.97 -13.48
C LYS A 175 27.63 -0.45 -13.67
N GLY A 176 27.14 0.27 -12.67
CA GLY A 176 27.11 1.74 -12.63
C GLY A 176 25.82 2.45 -13.10
N ARG A 177 24.67 1.78 -13.20
CA ARG A 177 23.35 2.43 -13.44
C ARG A 177 22.47 2.30 -12.19
N VAL A 178 21.47 3.16 -12.04
CA VAL A 178 20.47 3.01 -10.95
C VAL A 178 19.81 1.62 -11.09
N GLY A 179 19.97 0.78 -10.07
CA GLY A 179 19.54 -0.63 -10.09
C GLY A 179 20.54 -1.62 -10.73
N SER A 180 21.73 -1.17 -11.12
CA SER A 180 22.75 -2.03 -11.71
C SER A 180 24.16 -1.57 -11.25
N GLY A 181 24.67 -2.14 -10.17
CA GLY A 181 25.97 -1.84 -9.56
C GLY A 181 26.24 -2.81 -8.41
N ASP A 182 27.32 -2.60 -7.64
CA ASP A 182 27.62 -3.36 -6.40
C ASP A 182 26.63 -3.02 -5.24
N ILE A 183 25.48 -2.44 -5.58
CA ILE A 183 24.35 -2.23 -4.67
C ILE A 183 23.58 -3.56 -4.67
N PRO A 184 23.57 -4.30 -3.56
CA PRO A 184 22.93 -5.60 -3.51
C PRO A 184 21.45 -5.43 -3.86
N GLY A 185 21.03 -6.04 -4.97
CA GLY A 185 19.65 -6.04 -5.39
C GLY A 185 18.78 -6.80 -4.38
N ALA A 186 17.48 -6.54 -4.38
CA ALA A 186 16.54 -7.19 -3.45
C ALA A 186 16.52 -8.75 -3.55
N LEU A 187 17.13 -9.32 -4.58
CA LEU A 187 17.24 -10.76 -4.83
C LEU A 187 18.65 -11.31 -4.61
N ASP A 188 19.56 -10.51 -4.04
CA ASP A 188 20.89 -10.98 -3.68
C ASP A 188 20.78 -11.99 -2.52
N PRO A 189 21.37 -13.21 -2.65
CA PRO A 189 21.33 -14.23 -1.61
C PRO A 189 21.79 -13.74 -0.23
N GLU A 190 22.74 -12.81 -0.18
CA GLU A 190 23.26 -12.26 1.08
C GLU A 190 22.29 -11.25 1.73
N HIS A 191 21.46 -10.57 0.93
CA HIS A 191 20.42 -9.65 1.44
C HIS A 191 19.12 -10.36 1.82
N LEU A 192 18.78 -11.45 1.14
CA LEU A 192 17.60 -12.27 1.45
C LEU A 192 17.71 -12.98 2.82
N ALA A 193 18.93 -13.33 3.23
CA ALA A 193 19.19 -13.98 4.51
C ALA A 193 19.30 -12.99 5.69
N LYS A 194 19.29 -11.68 5.43
CA LYS A 194 19.44 -10.66 6.48
C LYS A 194 18.17 -10.58 7.31
N ALA A 195 18.29 -10.74 8.63
CA ALA A 195 17.20 -10.47 9.56
C ALA A 195 16.93 -8.96 9.60
N TRP A 196 15.74 -8.56 9.17
CA TRP A 196 15.29 -7.17 9.23
C TRP A 196 14.59 -6.93 10.58
N PRO A 197 14.71 -5.74 11.17
CA PRO A 197 13.90 -5.38 12.33
C PRO A 197 12.42 -5.54 11.97
N LYS A 198 11.61 -6.01 12.94
CA LYS A 198 10.16 -6.14 12.77
C LYS A 198 9.65 -4.81 12.22
N ALA A 199 8.92 -4.88 11.10
CA ALA A 199 8.36 -3.67 10.53
C ALA A 199 7.46 -3.00 11.58
N PRO A 200 7.46 -1.66 11.67
CA PRO A 200 6.74 -0.95 12.72
C PRO A 200 5.22 -0.95 12.52
N PHE A 201 4.68 -1.87 11.72
CA PHE A 201 3.24 -2.06 11.61
C PHE A 201 2.77 -3.02 12.70
N ASP A 202 1.75 -2.61 13.46
CA ASP A 202 0.90 -3.51 14.23
C ASP A 202 -0.33 -3.86 13.38
N MET A 203 -0.85 -5.08 13.50
CA MET A 203 -2.01 -5.56 12.73
C MET A 203 -3.34 -4.91 13.15
N THR A 204 -3.27 -3.86 13.96
CA THR A 204 -4.39 -3.06 14.46
C THR A 204 -4.98 -2.13 13.41
N GLY A 205 -4.33 -1.97 12.25
CA GLY A 205 -4.85 -1.17 11.14
C GLY A 205 -4.62 0.34 11.29
N THR A 206 -3.83 0.76 12.27
CA THR A 206 -3.28 2.12 12.36
C THR A 206 -1.85 2.12 11.81
N TRP A 207 -1.64 2.84 10.70
CA TRP A 207 -0.31 3.01 10.12
C TRP A 207 0.54 3.93 10.99
N GLU A 208 1.45 3.38 11.80
CA GLU A 208 2.59 4.17 12.29
C GLU A 208 3.63 4.27 11.17
N PHE A 209 3.68 5.43 10.52
CA PHE A 209 4.58 5.66 9.40
C PHE A 209 6.04 5.79 9.92
N ARG A 210 6.99 5.11 9.28
CA ARG A 210 8.43 5.03 9.66
C ARG A 210 9.17 6.37 9.86
N GLY A 211 8.54 7.51 9.54
CA GLY A 211 9.16 8.85 9.60
C GLY A 211 8.65 9.75 10.72
N GLU A 212 7.76 9.29 11.61
CA GLU A 212 7.19 10.17 12.65
C GLU A 212 8.23 10.62 13.70
N VAL A 213 9.38 9.95 13.79
CA VAL A 213 10.43 10.23 14.78
C VAL A 213 11.68 10.91 14.18
N GLU A 214 11.88 10.82 12.86
CA GLU A 214 13.15 11.25 12.22
C GLU A 214 13.13 12.67 11.62
N GLU A 215 11.98 13.38 11.63
CA GLU A 215 11.87 14.75 11.08
C GLU A 215 11.71 15.82 12.18
N GLN A 216 12.09 15.50 13.42
CA GLN A 216 12.21 16.46 14.55
C GLN A 216 13.67 16.78 14.92
N ALA A 217 14.63 16.53 14.02
CA ALA A 217 16.04 16.92 14.18
C ALA A 217 16.53 17.78 13.01
#